data_AF-A0A6M3ZFY7-F1
#
_entry.id   AF-A0A6M3ZFY7-F1
#
_cell.length_a   1.000
_cell.length_b   1.000
_cell.length_c   1.000
_cell.angle_alpha   90.00
_cell.angle_beta   90.00
_cell.angle_gamma   90.00
#
_symmetry.space_group_name_H-M   'P 1'
#
loop_
_entity.id
_entity.type
_entity.pdbx_description
1 polymer ?
#
loop_
_entity_poly.entity_id
_entity_poly.type
_entity_poly.pdbx_seq_one_letter_code
_entity_poly.pdbx_strand_id
1 'polypeptide(L)'
;MKEQTTDRTNGGTSNAFTIPGTEVRMMSSRNENRTYHIFISKPSTPPPPAGYPVIYLLDANSVFGTMTEAVRIQGRRPEKTGVIPAVIVGIGYETAEPFSSARHRDFTMPTAQSKLPERPDGREWPEHGGAEGFFRFIEEDLKPEIERDYQIDKKRQTIFGHSLGGLFVLQVLLTKPDAFQTYIAGSPSIHWNKPFILKKTDHFVSLTKKNNQPINILLAAGELEQHHKSRMNDNARELYERLAVLSEQGIRAEFCEFSGEGHISVLPVLVSRALRFALHPDGPHLSMG
;
A
#
# COMPACT_ATOMS: atom_id res chain seq x y z
N MET A 1 23.76 46.40 -46.41
CA MET A 1 22.82 46.50 -45.28
C MET A 1 21.83 45.35 -45.43
N LYS A 2 21.84 44.40 -44.48
CA LYS A 2 20.96 43.21 -44.27
C LYS A 2 21.82 42.16 -43.57
N GLU A 3 21.92 42.29 -42.25
CA GLU A 3 21.14 41.52 -41.26
C GLU A 3 21.78 40.16 -41.01
N GLN A 4 22.72 40.16 -40.05
CA GLN A 4 23.07 38.97 -39.28
C GLN A 4 21.89 38.62 -38.39
N THR A 5 21.09 37.63 -38.79
CA THR A 5 20.25 36.89 -37.85
C THR A 5 21.16 36.03 -36.98
N THR A 6 21.53 36.56 -35.82
CA THR A 6 22.09 35.78 -34.72
C THR A 6 21.01 34.84 -34.20
N ASP A 7 21.12 33.57 -34.54
CA ASP A 7 20.34 32.49 -33.95
C ASP A 7 20.84 32.29 -32.50
N ARG A 8 20.06 32.77 -31.52
CA ARG A 8 20.34 32.55 -30.10
C ARG A 8 19.86 31.14 -29.75
N THR A 9 20.75 30.16 -29.90
CA THR A 9 20.58 28.84 -29.29
C THR A 9 20.69 28.97 -27.77
N ASN A 10 19.57 29.15 -27.08
CA ASN A 10 19.49 28.96 -25.63
C ASN A 10 19.63 27.45 -25.32
N GLY A 11 20.86 26.99 -25.21
CA GLY A 11 21.20 25.65 -24.72
C GLY A 11 20.98 25.53 -23.22
N GLY A 12 19.73 25.35 -22.80
CA GLY A 12 19.41 24.86 -21.46
C GLY A 12 19.46 23.34 -21.47
N THR A 13 20.37 22.72 -20.70
CA THR A 13 20.37 21.26 -20.49
C THR A 13 19.10 20.88 -19.74
N SER A 14 18.15 20.22 -20.42
CA SER A 14 16.97 19.65 -19.77
C SER A 14 17.39 18.36 -19.04
N ASN A 15 17.43 18.41 -17.72
CA ASN A 15 17.57 17.22 -16.88
C ASN A 15 16.18 16.76 -16.41
N ALA A 16 15.92 15.45 -16.45
CA ALA A 16 14.72 14.90 -15.86
C ALA A 16 14.69 15.18 -14.34
N PHE A 17 13.51 15.55 -13.82
CA PHE A 17 13.34 15.67 -12.38
C PHE A 17 13.38 14.29 -11.72
N THR A 18 14.13 14.17 -10.62
CA THR A 18 14.19 12.97 -9.79
C THR A 18 14.00 13.34 -8.33
N ILE A 19 13.30 12.51 -7.56
CA ILE A 19 13.28 12.65 -6.11
C ILE A 19 14.59 12.07 -5.54
N PRO A 20 15.35 12.79 -4.70
CA PRO A 20 16.61 12.27 -4.18
C PRO A 20 16.45 10.98 -3.37
N GLY A 21 17.33 10.01 -3.61
CA GLY A 21 17.32 8.72 -2.91
C GLY A 21 16.36 7.70 -3.51
N THR A 22 15.83 7.95 -4.72
CA THR A 22 14.95 7.01 -5.43
C THR A 22 15.62 6.31 -6.60
N GLU A 23 15.22 5.06 -6.82
CA GLU A 23 15.56 4.27 -8.00
C GLU A 23 14.35 3.43 -8.46
N VAL A 24 14.40 2.90 -9.68
CA VAL A 24 13.41 1.94 -10.20
C VAL A 24 14.16 0.75 -10.78
N ARG A 25 13.71 -0.46 -10.45
CA ARG A 25 14.26 -1.72 -10.95
C ARG A 25 13.17 -2.55 -11.59
N MET A 26 13.51 -3.27 -12.66
CA MET A 26 12.64 -4.33 -13.17
C MET A 26 12.92 -5.61 -12.42
N MET A 27 11.87 -6.28 -11.96
CA MET A 27 11.99 -7.55 -11.26
C MET A 27 10.96 -8.54 -11.78
N SER A 28 11.40 -9.76 -12.10
CA SER A 28 10.52 -10.82 -12.61
C SER A 28 10.26 -11.87 -11.55
N SER A 29 9.01 -12.32 -11.43
CA SER A 29 8.65 -13.40 -10.53
C SER A 29 9.25 -14.72 -11.01
N ARG A 30 9.87 -15.48 -10.09
CA ARG A 30 10.51 -16.76 -10.45
C ARG A 30 9.49 -17.82 -10.88
N ASN A 31 8.30 -17.76 -10.28
CA ASN A 31 7.28 -18.79 -10.43
C ASN A 31 6.31 -18.54 -11.58
N GLU A 32 6.12 -17.30 -12.02
CA GLU A 32 5.08 -16.95 -12.99
C GLU A 32 5.60 -16.08 -14.15
N ASN A 33 6.90 -15.77 -14.17
CA ASN A 33 7.57 -14.97 -15.19
C ASN A 33 6.86 -13.63 -15.49
N ARG A 34 6.31 -12.99 -14.44
CA ARG A 34 5.68 -11.67 -14.53
C ARG A 34 6.67 -10.61 -14.06
N THR A 35 6.78 -9.52 -14.81
CA THR A 35 7.69 -8.41 -14.51
C THR A 35 6.97 -7.25 -13.84
N TYR A 36 7.59 -6.69 -12.81
CA TYR A 36 7.14 -5.53 -12.06
C TYR A 36 8.19 -4.43 -12.09
N HIS A 37 7.73 -3.18 -12.02
CA HIS A 37 8.60 -2.04 -11.73
C HIS A 37 8.62 -1.83 -10.21
N ILE A 38 9.78 -2.03 -9.61
CA ILE A 38 10.02 -1.85 -8.18
C ILE A 38 10.64 -0.47 -7.98
N PHE A 39 9.82 0.44 -7.46
CA PHE A 39 10.22 1.80 -7.11
C PHE A 39 10.77 1.78 -5.69
N ILE A 40 11.99 2.27 -5.47
CA ILE A 40 12.61 2.22 -4.15
C ILE A 40 12.97 3.63 -3.74
N SER A 41 12.61 4.02 -2.51
CA SER A 41 13.11 5.23 -1.85
C SER A 41 13.84 4.85 -0.58
N LYS A 42 15.11 5.25 -0.48
CA LYS A 42 15.95 5.02 0.70
C LYS A 42 16.19 6.34 1.46
N PRO A 43 16.10 6.37 2.80
CA PRO A 43 16.53 7.50 3.60
C PRO A 43 18.02 7.84 3.39
N SER A 44 18.37 9.12 3.48
CA SER A 44 19.77 9.57 3.43
C SER A 44 20.53 9.32 4.73
N THR A 45 19.82 9.11 5.84
CA THR A 45 20.41 8.81 7.16
C THR A 45 20.72 7.33 7.27
N PRO A 46 21.78 6.89 7.98
CA PRO A 46 22.06 5.47 8.23
C PRO A 46 20.89 4.72 8.90
N PRO A 47 20.80 3.38 8.74
CA PRO A 47 19.78 2.58 9.41
C PRO A 47 19.99 2.59 10.93
N PRO A 48 18.91 2.52 11.73
CA PRO A 48 19.00 2.13 13.14
C PRO A 48 19.62 0.74 13.30
N PRO A 49 20.09 0.35 14.51
CA PRO A 49 20.65 -0.99 14.75
C PRO A 49 19.72 -2.15 14.35
N ALA A 50 18.41 -1.99 14.53
CA ALA A 50 17.40 -2.97 14.14
C ALA A 50 17.12 -3.00 12.62
N GLY A 51 17.62 -2.02 11.86
CA GLY A 51 17.29 -1.78 10.45
C GLY A 51 16.23 -0.70 10.25
N TYR A 52 16.00 -0.31 8.99
CA TYR A 52 14.92 0.59 8.63
C TYR A 52 13.57 -0.13 8.72
N PRO A 53 12.50 0.53 9.20
CA PRO A 53 11.15 0.10 8.85
C PRO A 53 10.95 0.22 7.33
N VAL A 54 10.06 -0.60 6.77
CA VAL A 54 9.77 -0.63 5.34
C VAL A 54 8.27 -0.60 5.05
N ILE A 55 7.87 0.16 4.03
CA ILE A 55 6.50 0.18 3.50
C ILE A 55 6.50 -0.39 2.09
N TYR A 56 5.83 -1.52 1.90
CA TYR A 56 5.49 -2.08 0.60
C TYR A 56 4.21 -1.41 0.09
N LEU A 57 4.36 -0.59 -0.94
CA LEU A 57 3.34 0.33 -1.45
C LEU A 57 2.80 -0.19 -2.79
N LEU A 58 1.55 -0.62 -2.81
CA LEU A 58 0.89 -1.09 -4.03
C LEU A 58 0.51 0.08 -4.94
N ASP A 59 0.28 -0.20 -6.22
CA ASP A 59 -0.03 0.81 -7.26
C ASP A 59 1.00 1.96 -7.29
N ALA A 60 2.30 1.62 -7.21
CA ALA A 60 3.36 2.60 -7.06
C ALA A 60 3.38 3.68 -8.16
N ASN A 61 2.99 3.33 -9.40
CA ASN A 61 2.84 4.27 -10.51
C ASN A 61 1.94 5.47 -10.14
N SER A 62 0.94 5.30 -9.27
CA SER A 62 -0.01 6.35 -8.90
C SER A 62 0.40 7.20 -7.69
N VAL A 63 1.18 6.66 -6.75
CA VAL A 63 1.31 7.26 -5.41
C VAL A 63 2.72 7.22 -4.81
N PHE A 64 3.69 6.60 -5.49
CA PHE A 64 5.06 6.51 -4.99
C PHE A 64 5.71 7.88 -4.72
N GLY A 65 5.52 8.84 -5.62
CA GLY A 65 6.06 10.20 -5.44
C GLY A 65 5.49 10.90 -4.20
N THR A 66 4.18 10.80 -3.99
CA THR A 66 3.49 11.37 -2.83
C THR A 66 3.97 10.73 -1.52
N MET A 67 4.03 9.38 -1.47
CA MET A 67 4.52 8.66 -0.29
C MET A 67 5.98 9.02 0.02
N THR A 68 6.82 9.04 -1.02
CA THR A 68 8.25 9.33 -0.90
C THR A 68 8.49 10.73 -0.36
N GLU A 69 7.85 11.75 -0.92
CA GLU A 69 8.09 13.11 -0.44
C GLU A 69 7.50 13.33 0.96
N ALA A 70 6.35 12.72 1.26
CA ALA A 70 5.76 12.77 2.58
C ALA A 70 6.69 12.17 3.65
N VAL A 71 7.31 11.00 3.41
CA VAL A 71 8.25 10.40 4.37
C VAL A 71 9.56 11.20 4.46
N ARG A 72 10.06 11.75 3.35
CA ARG A 72 11.26 12.60 3.34
C ARG A 72 11.09 13.86 4.18
N ILE A 73 9.92 14.50 4.11
CA ILE A 73 9.63 15.73 4.87
C ILE A 73 9.32 15.40 6.33
N GLN A 74 8.40 14.46 6.58
CA GLN A 74 7.95 14.14 7.94
C GLN A 74 9.05 13.43 8.74
N GLY A 75 9.90 12.64 8.10
CA GLY A 75 11.02 11.93 8.73
C GLY A 75 12.16 12.81 9.23
N ARG A 76 12.19 14.12 8.92
CA ARG A 76 13.29 15.03 9.33
C ARG A 76 13.28 15.35 10.82
N ARG A 77 12.10 15.35 11.43
CA ARG A 77 11.89 15.71 12.84
C ARG A 77 10.92 14.72 13.50
N PRO A 78 11.33 13.46 13.70
CA PRO A 78 10.46 12.42 14.24
C PRO A 78 9.84 12.80 15.58
N GLU A 79 10.54 13.60 16.39
CA GLU A 79 10.08 14.12 17.68
C GLU A 79 8.89 15.09 17.57
N LYS A 80 8.64 15.66 16.39
CA LYS A 80 7.52 16.56 16.12
C LYS A 80 6.44 15.94 15.25
N THR A 81 6.82 15.07 14.33
CA THR A 81 5.91 14.52 13.33
C THR A 81 5.36 13.15 13.72
N GLY A 82 6.03 12.43 14.61
CA GLY A 82 5.74 11.02 14.91
C GLY A 82 6.08 10.09 13.74
N VAL A 83 7.01 10.48 12.86
CA VAL A 83 7.41 9.68 11.69
C VAL A 83 8.92 9.55 11.68
N ILE A 84 9.44 8.32 11.81
CA ILE A 84 10.86 8.02 11.58
C ILE A 84 11.15 7.77 10.09
N PRO A 85 12.39 7.98 9.62
CA PRO A 85 12.78 7.63 8.26
C PRO A 85 12.58 6.13 7.96
N ALA A 86 12.08 5.82 6.77
CA ALA A 86 11.76 4.46 6.33
C ALA A 86 12.13 4.23 4.87
N VAL A 87 12.38 2.97 4.51
CA VAL A 87 12.47 2.55 3.11
C VAL A 87 11.05 2.43 2.55
N ILE A 88 10.81 2.98 1.36
CA ILE A 88 9.57 2.76 0.61
C ILE A 88 9.88 1.84 -0.56
N VAL A 89 9.15 0.73 -0.67
CA VAL A 89 9.23 -0.22 -1.78
C VAL A 89 7.90 -0.21 -2.50
N GLY A 90 7.79 0.62 -3.53
CA GLY A 90 6.65 0.67 -4.42
C GLY A 90 6.64 -0.49 -5.41
N ILE A 91 5.52 -1.20 -5.50
CA ILE A 91 5.29 -2.27 -6.47
C ILE A 91 4.35 -1.72 -7.55
N GLY A 92 4.88 -1.59 -8.75
CA GLY A 92 4.18 -1.07 -9.90
C GLY A 92 4.41 -1.90 -11.15
N TYR A 93 4.05 -1.31 -12.28
CA TYR A 93 4.02 -1.98 -13.58
C TYR A 93 4.78 -1.15 -14.63
N GLU A 94 5.19 -1.81 -15.71
CA GLU A 94 5.75 -1.16 -16.89
C GLU A 94 4.65 -0.42 -17.67
N THR A 95 4.27 0.76 -17.17
CA THR A 95 3.31 1.66 -17.80
C THR A 95 3.56 3.11 -17.38
N ALA A 96 3.20 4.05 -18.25
CA ALA A 96 3.16 5.48 -17.93
C ALA A 96 1.87 5.89 -17.22
N GLU A 97 0.84 5.04 -17.25
CA GLU A 97 -0.45 5.32 -16.61
C GLU A 97 -0.38 5.14 -15.08
N PRO A 98 -1.18 5.89 -14.30
CA PRO A 98 -1.24 5.73 -12.85
C PRO A 98 -1.66 4.31 -12.41
N PHE A 99 -2.51 3.64 -13.20
CA PHE A 99 -3.04 2.32 -12.89
C PHE A 99 -2.92 1.38 -14.08
N SER A 100 -2.32 0.20 -13.86
CA SER A 100 -2.26 -0.87 -14.85
C SER A 100 -3.53 -1.72 -14.81
N SER A 101 -3.95 -2.26 -15.95
CA SER A 101 -5.03 -3.27 -16.00
C SER A 101 -4.64 -4.57 -15.30
N ALA A 102 -3.34 -4.92 -15.27
CA ALA A 102 -2.79 -6.11 -14.63
C ALA A 102 -3.10 -6.20 -13.13
N ARG A 103 -3.37 -5.06 -12.47
CA ARG A 103 -3.72 -5.02 -11.05
C ARG A 103 -4.97 -5.80 -10.70
N HIS A 104 -5.91 -5.98 -11.63
CA HIS A 104 -7.10 -6.79 -11.39
C HIS A 104 -6.72 -8.24 -11.08
N ARG A 105 -5.74 -8.76 -11.80
CA ARG A 105 -5.13 -10.08 -11.56
C ARG A 105 -4.45 -10.10 -10.22
N ASP A 106 -3.52 -9.20 -9.99
CA ASP A 106 -2.65 -9.26 -8.80
C ASP A 106 -3.38 -8.98 -7.48
N PHE A 107 -4.48 -8.24 -7.50
CA PHE A 107 -5.15 -7.79 -6.28
C PHE A 107 -6.46 -8.52 -5.97
N THR A 108 -6.79 -9.59 -6.70
CA THR A 108 -8.03 -10.33 -6.48
C THR A 108 -7.78 -11.83 -6.35
N MET A 109 -8.43 -12.44 -5.36
CA MET A 109 -8.45 -13.90 -5.21
C MET A 109 -9.33 -14.54 -6.29
N PRO A 110 -9.05 -15.79 -6.70
CA PRO A 110 -9.88 -16.52 -7.64
C PRO A 110 -11.37 -16.47 -7.24
N THR A 111 -12.19 -15.93 -8.14
CA THR A 111 -13.62 -15.74 -7.90
C THR A 111 -14.37 -16.14 -9.16
N ALA A 112 -15.43 -16.94 -9.02
CA ALA A 112 -16.26 -17.33 -10.16
C ALA A 112 -16.89 -16.08 -10.79
N GLN A 113 -16.90 -16.01 -12.12
CA GLN A 113 -17.41 -14.84 -12.88
C GLN A 113 -18.82 -14.43 -12.45
N SER A 114 -19.70 -15.39 -12.17
CA SER A 114 -21.07 -15.17 -11.70
C SER A 114 -21.20 -14.52 -10.31
N LYS A 115 -20.10 -14.42 -9.57
CA LYS A 115 -20.04 -13.81 -8.23
C LYS A 115 -19.31 -12.46 -8.22
N LEU A 116 -18.74 -12.04 -9.35
CA LEU A 116 -18.12 -10.74 -9.47
C LEU A 116 -19.18 -9.64 -9.61
N PRO A 117 -18.93 -8.42 -9.08
CA PRO A 117 -19.79 -7.29 -9.38
C PRO A 117 -19.79 -7.01 -10.89
N GLU A 118 -20.90 -6.50 -11.41
CA GLU A 118 -20.92 -6.02 -12.79
C GLU A 118 -19.95 -4.86 -12.96
N ARG A 119 -19.20 -4.89 -14.06
CA ARG A 119 -18.29 -3.80 -14.40
C ARG A 119 -19.12 -2.57 -14.77
N PRO A 120 -18.79 -1.36 -14.27
CA PRO A 120 -19.59 -0.16 -14.51
C PRO A 120 -19.79 0.20 -15.99
N ASP A 121 -18.87 -0.19 -16.87
CA ASP A 121 -18.92 0.05 -18.32
C ASP A 121 -19.57 -1.09 -19.12
N GLY A 122 -20.11 -2.10 -18.44
CA GLY A 122 -20.78 -3.26 -19.05
C GLY A 122 -19.84 -4.27 -19.74
N ARG A 123 -18.52 -4.06 -19.70
CA ARG A 123 -17.55 -5.00 -20.28
C ARG A 123 -17.20 -6.13 -19.31
N GLU A 124 -16.54 -7.16 -19.81
CA GLU A 124 -15.91 -8.15 -18.93
C GLU A 124 -14.76 -7.52 -18.14
N TRP A 125 -14.53 -8.05 -16.94
CA TRP A 125 -13.33 -7.70 -16.18
C TRP A 125 -12.07 -8.21 -16.89
N PRO A 126 -10.94 -7.50 -16.79
CA PRO A 126 -9.64 -8.02 -17.22
C PRO A 126 -9.29 -9.32 -16.47
N GLU A 127 -8.15 -9.94 -16.83
CA GLU A 127 -7.59 -11.05 -16.06
C GLU A 127 -7.63 -10.75 -14.55
N HIS A 128 -8.14 -11.69 -13.75
CA HIS A 128 -8.36 -11.56 -12.31
C HIS A 128 -7.97 -12.88 -11.60
N GLY A 129 -7.92 -12.90 -10.27
CA GLY A 129 -7.70 -14.14 -9.51
C GLY A 129 -6.24 -14.52 -9.23
N GLY A 130 -5.29 -13.62 -9.43
CA GLY A 130 -3.85 -13.85 -9.31
C GLY A 130 -3.22 -13.51 -7.96
N ALA A 131 -4.00 -13.10 -6.96
CA ALA A 131 -3.48 -12.59 -5.69
C ALA A 131 -2.50 -13.53 -4.98
N GLU A 132 -2.70 -14.85 -5.02
CA GLU A 132 -1.76 -15.80 -4.40
C GLU A 132 -0.39 -15.78 -5.09
N GLY A 133 -0.36 -15.68 -6.42
CA GLY A 133 0.86 -15.57 -7.20
C GLY A 133 1.60 -14.26 -6.95
N PHE A 134 0.85 -13.16 -6.87
CA PHE A 134 1.41 -11.85 -6.55
C PHE A 134 1.96 -11.78 -5.12
N PHE A 135 1.23 -12.32 -4.13
CA PHE A 135 1.73 -12.44 -2.76
C PHE A 135 3.00 -13.29 -2.69
N ARG A 136 3.05 -14.42 -3.43
CA ARG A 136 4.25 -15.26 -3.50
C ARG A 136 5.46 -14.51 -4.05
N PHE A 137 5.27 -13.69 -5.09
CA PHE A 137 6.32 -12.78 -5.58
C PHE A 137 6.80 -11.83 -4.48
N ILE A 138 5.89 -11.21 -3.73
CA ILE A 138 6.27 -10.30 -2.64
C ILE A 138 7.13 -11.02 -1.58
N GLU A 139 6.70 -12.20 -1.14
CA GLU A 139 7.38 -12.92 -0.05
C GLU A 139 8.67 -13.63 -0.47
N GLU A 140 8.69 -14.28 -1.62
CA GLU A 140 9.76 -15.20 -2.01
C GLU A 140 10.80 -14.54 -2.92
N ASP A 141 10.42 -13.50 -3.64
CA ASP A 141 11.29 -12.82 -4.61
C ASP A 141 11.67 -11.42 -4.08
N LEU A 142 10.67 -10.53 -3.90
CA LEU A 142 10.91 -9.12 -3.62
C LEU A 142 11.50 -8.86 -2.22
N LYS A 143 10.86 -9.37 -1.16
CA LYS A 143 11.34 -9.18 0.22
C LYS A 143 12.79 -9.63 0.39
N PRO A 144 13.20 -10.85 -0.03
CA PRO A 144 14.59 -11.27 0.07
C PRO A 144 15.57 -10.38 -0.69
N GLU A 145 15.18 -9.84 -1.84
CA GLU A 145 16.01 -8.91 -2.60
C GLU A 145 16.22 -7.58 -1.87
N ILE A 146 15.15 -6.99 -1.34
CA ILE A 146 15.22 -5.75 -0.56
C ILE A 146 16.04 -5.96 0.72
N GLU A 147 15.84 -7.05 1.43
CA GLU A 147 16.57 -7.36 2.68
C GLU A 147 18.07 -7.62 2.47
N ARG A 148 18.47 -8.05 1.27
CA ARG A 148 19.88 -8.20 0.90
C ARG A 148 20.55 -6.85 0.68
N ASP A 149 19.83 -5.92 0.05
CA ASP A 149 20.39 -4.64 -0.39
C ASP A 149 20.25 -3.54 0.68
N TYR A 150 19.30 -3.68 1.62
CA TYR A 150 19.06 -2.73 2.71
C TYR A 150 18.91 -3.47 4.04
N GLN A 151 19.47 -2.89 5.11
CA GLN A 151 19.26 -3.40 6.47
C GLN A 151 17.82 -3.08 6.91
N ILE A 152 16.91 -4.05 6.76
CA ILE A 152 15.49 -3.91 7.07
C ILE A 152 15.16 -4.49 8.45
N ASP A 153 14.35 -3.76 9.23
CA ASP A 153 13.72 -4.29 10.43
C ASP A 153 12.52 -5.15 10.03
N LYS A 154 12.71 -6.47 10.08
CA LYS A 154 11.68 -7.46 9.74
C LYS A 154 10.46 -7.44 10.65
N LYS A 155 10.54 -6.76 11.81
CA LYS A 155 9.43 -6.56 12.75
C LYS A 155 8.66 -5.25 12.48
N ARG A 156 9.06 -4.46 11.47
CA ARG A 156 8.42 -3.20 11.09
C ARG A 156 8.16 -3.13 9.58
N GLN A 157 7.50 -4.16 9.07
CA GLN A 157 7.08 -4.23 7.68
C GLN A 157 5.60 -3.85 7.56
N THR A 158 5.32 -2.91 6.65
CA THR A 158 3.97 -2.43 6.36
C THR A 158 3.60 -2.76 4.93
N ILE A 159 2.36 -3.18 4.69
CA ILE A 159 1.78 -3.19 3.35
C ILE A 159 0.67 -2.12 3.26
N PHE A 160 0.73 -1.32 2.20
CA PHE A 160 -0.22 -0.24 1.93
C PHE A 160 -0.88 -0.45 0.57
N GLY A 161 -2.20 -0.36 0.53
CA GLY A 161 -2.96 -0.45 -0.71
C GLY A 161 -4.24 0.37 -0.68
N HIS A 162 -4.68 0.78 -1.86
CA HIS A 162 -5.91 1.56 -2.05
C HIS A 162 -6.85 0.89 -3.05
N SER A 163 -8.17 0.99 -2.85
CA SER A 163 -9.17 0.41 -3.75
C SER A 163 -8.99 -1.12 -3.88
N LEU A 164 -8.74 -1.67 -5.07
CA LEU A 164 -8.35 -3.09 -5.19
C LEU A 164 -7.04 -3.42 -4.46
N GLY A 165 -6.06 -2.52 -4.40
CA GLY A 165 -4.87 -2.71 -3.58
C GLY A 165 -5.22 -2.83 -2.10
N GLY A 166 -6.21 -2.06 -1.64
CA GLY A 166 -6.76 -2.18 -0.29
C GLY A 166 -7.46 -3.53 -0.07
N LEU A 167 -8.18 -4.03 -1.07
CA LEU A 167 -8.74 -5.39 -1.05
C LEU A 167 -7.63 -6.45 -0.93
N PHE A 168 -6.54 -6.34 -1.69
CA PHE A 168 -5.41 -7.25 -1.59
C PHE A 168 -4.77 -7.24 -0.20
N VAL A 169 -4.57 -6.05 0.39
CA VAL A 169 -4.09 -5.90 1.77
C VAL A 169 -4.95 -6.70 2.75
N LEU A 170 -6.29 -6.61 2.62
CA LEU A 170 -7.21 -7.39 3.46
C LEU A 170 -7.15 -8.89 3.17
N GLN A 171 -7.01 -9.30 1.92
CA GLN A 171 -6.86 -10.70 1.55
C GLN A 171 -5.60 -11.30 2.16
N VAL A 172 -4.48 -10.58 2.13
CA VAL A 172 -3.22 -10.99 2.77
C VAL A 172 -3.38 -11.02 4.28
N LEU A 173 -3.87 -9.95 4.91
CA LEU A 173 -4.13 -9.90 6.37
C LEU A 173 -4.91 -11.12 6.86
N LEU A 174 -6.03 -11.43 6.20
CA LEU A 174 -6.96 -12.46 6.66
C LEU A 174 -6.52 -13.89 6.34
N THR A 175 -5.46 -14.07 5.56
CA THR A 175 -4.95 -15.40 5.16
C THR A 175 -3.52 -15.68 5.60
N LYS A 176 -2.70 -14.63 5.72
CA LYS A 176 -1.26 -14.65 6.02
C LYS A 176 -0.93 -13.48 6.96
N PRO A 177 -1.51 -13.44 8.18
CA PRO A 177 -1.40 -12.30 9.09
C PRO A 177 0.01 -12.03 9.60
N ASP A 178 0.91 -13.02 9.53
CA ASP A 178 2.32 -12.88 9.94
C ASP A 178 3.22 -12.28 8.86
N ALA A 179 2.68 -12.04 7.66
CA ALA A 179 3.47 -11.53 6.54
C ALA A 179 3.91 -10.07 6.78
N PHE A 180 3.11 -9.27 7.48
CA PHE A 180 3.42 -7.87 7.80
C PHE A 180 2.98 -7.58 9.23
N GLN A 181 3.63 -6.62 9.88
CA GLN A 181 3.21 -6.16 11.21
C GLN A 181 2.18 -5.04 11.12
N THR A 182 2.07 -4.38 9.96
CA THR A 182 1.11 -3.28 9.74
C THR A 182 0.44 -3.43 8.37
N TYR A 183 -0.89 -3.34 8.37
CA TYR A 183 -1.73 -3.42 7.17
C TYR A 183 -2.53 -2.13 7.04
N ILE A 184 -2.38 -1.45 5.90
CA ILE A 184 -3.08 -0.19 5.65
C ILE A 184 -3.92 -0.33 4.38
N ALA A 185 -5.23 -0.30 4.54
CA ALA A 185 -6.19 -0.46 3.45
C ALA A 185 -7.07 0.80 3.33
N GLY A 186 -6.77 1.61 2.31
CA GLY A 186 -7.56 2.77 1.94
C GLY A 186 -8.68 2.41 0.98
N SER A 187 -9.91 2.82 1.30
CA SER A 187 -11.13 2.58 0.53
C SER A 187 -11.17 1.16 -0.07
N PRO A 188 -11.02 0.10 0.77
CA PRO A 188 -10.81 -1.25 0.29
C PRO A 188 -12.05 -1.77 -0.43
N SER A 189 -11.86 -2.29 -1.64
CA SER A 189 -12.94 -2.80 -2.50
C SER A 189 -13.55 -4.14 -2.04
N ILE A 190 -13.99 -4.21 -0.78
CA ILE A 190 -14.58 -5.40 -0.13
C ILE A 190 -15.76 -5.95 -0.95
N HIS A 191 -16.54 -5.08 -1.58
CA HIS A 191 -17.67 -5.44 -2.45
C HIS A 191 -17.31 -6.39 -3.60
N TRP A 192 -16.05 -6.42 -4.04
CA TRP A 192 -15.57 -7.32 -5.10
C TRP A 192 -15.79 -8.80 -4.78
N ASN A 193 -15.54 -9.18 -3.51
CA ASN A 193 -15.78 -10.53 -3.03
C ASN A 193 -16.06 -10.51 -1.52
N LYS A 194 -17.15 -9.82 -1.14
CA LYS A 194 -17.59 -9.68 0.26
C LYS A 194 -17.74 -11.05 0.96
N PRO A 195 -18.30 -12.11 0.33
CA PRO A 195 -18.39 -13.41 0.97
C PRO A 195 -17.03 -14.01 1.36
N PHE A 196 -15.99 -13.85 0.53
CA PHE A 196 -14.65 -14.30 0.87
C PHE A 196 -14.09 -13.53 2.06
N ILE A 197 -14.20 -12.20 2.06
CA ILE A 197 -13.71 -11.35 3.16
C ILE A 197 -14.37 -11.76 4.48
N LEU A 198 -15.70 -11.84 4.53
CA LEU A 198 -16.42 -12.22 5.75
C LEU A 198 -16.00 -13.60 6.26
N LYS A 199 -15.97 -14.61 5.38
CA LYS A 199 -15.55 -15.97 5.74
C LYS A 199 -14.12 -16.01 6.30
N LYS A 200 -13.21 -15.21 5.72
CA LYS A 200 -11.82 -15.17 6.17
C LYS A 200 -11.64 -14.35 7.44
N THR A 201 -12.46 -13.33 7.68
CA THR A 201 -12.53 -12.63 8.98
C THR A 201 -12.91 -13.57 10.10
N ASP A 202 -13.93 -14.42 9.94
CA ASP A 202 -14.33 -15.38 10.96
C ASP A 202 -13.20 -16.40 11.27
N HIS A 203 -12.45 -16.81 10.24
CA HIS A 203 -11.28 -17.67 10.40
C HIS A 203 -10.12 -16.93 11.09
N PHE A 204 -9.86 -15.67 10.71
CA PHE A 204 -8.82 -14.84 11.31
C PHE A 204 -9.03 -14.65 12.82
N VAL A 205 -10.27 -14.36 13.24
CA VAL A 205 -10.65 -14.30 14.67
C VAL A 205 -10.31 -15.59 15.44
N SER A 206 -10.33 -16.74 14.75
CA SER A 206 -9.96 -18.02 15.35
C SER A 206 -8.44 -18.23 15.41
N LEU A 207 -7.68 -17.66 14.46
CA LEU A 207 -6.22 -17.74 14.40
C LEU A 207 -5.53 -16.81 15.39
N THR A 208 -6.06 -15.61 15.62
CA THR A 208 -5.45 -14.59 16.51
C THR A 208 -5.28 -15.07 17.94
N LYS A 209 -6.13 -15.99 18.42
CA LYS A 209 -5.96 -16.65 19.73
C LYS A 209 -4.65 -17.43 19.89
N LYS A 210 -3.98 -17.76 18.78
CA LYS A 210 -2.73 -18.56 18.77
C LYS A 210 -1.50 -17.74 18.39
N ASN A 211 -1.68 -16.47 18.01
CA ASN A 211 -0.59 -15.62 17.55
C ASN A 211 -0.19 -14.63 18.64
N ASN A 212 1.09 -14.58 18.97
CA ASN A 212 1.62 -13.68 20.01
C ASN A 212 2.22 -12.38 19.43
N GLN A 213 2.23 -12.21 18.09
CA GLN A 213 2.72 -10.97 17.49
C GLN A 213 1.59 -9.96 17.33
N PRO A 214 1.77 -8.71 17.78
CA PRO A 214 0.75 -7.70 17.59
C PRO A 214 0.64 -7.29 16.13
N ILE A 215 -0.59 -7.10 15.66
CA ILE A 215 -0.90 -6.71 14.27
C ILE A 215 -1.62 -5.37 14.29
N ASN A 216 -1.15 -4.44 13.47
CA ASN A 216 -1.74 -3.11 13.34
C ASN A 216 -2.48 -2.99 12.02
N ILE A 217 -3.70 -2.46 12.07
CA ILE A 217 -4.62 -2.40 10.94
C ILE A 217 -5.19 -1.00 10.87
N LEU A 218 -4.94 -0.29 9.77
CA LEU A 218 -5.59 0.99 9.47
C LEU A 218 -6.53 0.80 8.28
N LEU A 219 -7.82 0.97 8.54
CA LEU A 219 -8.85 1.06 7.52
C LEU A 219 -9.20 2.53 7.32
N ALA A 220 -9.34 2.94 6.07
CA ALA A 220 -9.74 4.32 5.75
C ALA A 220 -10.75 4.38 4.62
N ALA A 221 -11.51 5.47 4.56
CA ALA A 221 -12.39 5.80 3.45
C ALA A 221 -12.56 7.33 3.33
N GLY A 222 -12.88 7.83 2.14
CA GLY A 222 -13.35 9.21 1.97
C GLY A 222 -14.82 9.34 2.36
N GLU A 223 -15.21 10.43 3.02
CA GLU A 223 -16.60 10.69 3.40
C GLU A 223 -17.55 10.65 2.19
N LEU A 224 -17.12 11.19 1.04
CA LEU A 224 -17.97 11.27 -0.16
C LEU A 224 -18.22 9.91 -0.83
N GLU A 225 -17.64 8.82 -0.32
CA GLU A 225 -17.87 7.46 -0.80
C GLU A 225 -19.10 6.78 -0.14
N GLN A 226 -19.68 7.37 0.93
CA GLN A 226 -20.75 6.78 1.73
C GLN A 226 -21.99 6.38 0.90
N HIS A 227 -22.30 7.15 -0.13
CA HIS A 227 -23.50 6.94 -0.97
C HIS A 227 -23.22 6.09 -2.21
N HIS A 228 -22.00 5.60 -2.39
CA HIS A 228 -21.68 4.77 -3.54
C HIS A 228 -22.29 3.36 -3.38
N LYS A 229 -22.79 2.78 -4.49
CA LYS A 229 -23.43 1.46 -4.51
C LYS A 229 -22.57 0.31 -3.97
N SER A 230 -21.25 0.51 -3.94
CA SER A 230 -20.30 -0.46 -3.37
C SER A 230 -20.31 -0.50 -1.84
N ARG A 231 -21.03 0.43 -1.17
CA ARG A 231 -21.07 0.56 0.30
C ARG A 231 -19.66 0.63 0.91
N MET A 232 -18.80 1.50 0.38
CA MET A 232 -17.37 1.51 0.74
C MET A 232 -17.16 1.74 2.24
N ASN A 233 -17.74 2.82 2.77
CA ASN A 233 -17.58 3.24 4.16
C ASN A 233 -18.21 2.22 5.11
N ASP A 234 -19.42 1.76 4.82
CA ASP A 234 -20.09 0.72 5.62
C ASP A 234 -19.25 -0.55 5.69
N ASN A 235 -18.78 -1.06 4.54
CA ASN A 235 -18.01 -2.30 4.51
C ASN A 235 -16.69 -2.17 5.29
N ALA A 236 -16.00 -1.03 5.17
CA ALA A 236 -14.78 -0.77 5.91
C ALA A 236 -15.03 -0.63 7.42
N ARG A 237 -16.11 0.07 7.81
CA ARG A 237 -16.53 0.26 9.21
C ARG A 237 -16.98 -1.06 9.85
N GLU A 238 -17.84 -1.82 9.18
CA GLU A 238 -18.30 -3.16 9.61
C GLU A 238 -17.11 -4.11 9.84
N LEU A 239 -16.10 -4.08 8.96
CA LEU A 239 -14.89 -4.89 9.13
C LEU A 239 -14.03 -4.39 10.29
N TYR A 240 -13.83 -3.08 10.42
CA TYR A 240 -13.14 -2.48 11.55
C TYR A 240 -13.75 -2.92 12.88
N GLU A 241 -15.07 -2.82 13.04
CA GLU A 241 -15.77 -3.19 14.28
C GLU A 241 -15.52 -4.65 14.66
N ARG A 242 -15.51 -5.56 13.67
CA ARG A 242 -15.18 -6.97 13.88
C ARG A 242 -13.73 -7.23 14.29
N LEU A 243 -12.81 -6.38 13.86
CA LEU A 243 -11.38 -6.51 14.17
C LEU A 243 -11.02 -5.82 15.50
N ALA A 244 -11.69 -4.72 15.83
CA ALA A 244 -11.43 -3.91 17.02
C ALA A 244 -11.71 -4.68 18.33
N VAL A 245 -12.65 -5.63 18.31
CA VAL A 245 -12.93 -6.51 19.48
C VAL A 245 -11.80 -7.50 19.78
N LEU A 246 -10.77 -7.59 18.94
CA LEU A 246 -9.62 -8.47 19.11
C LEU A 246 -8.42 -7.76 19.77
N SER A 247 -8.62 -6.59 20.39
CA SER A 247 -7.55 -5.80 21.02
C SER A 247 -6.77 -6.57 22.08
N GLU A 248 -7.45 -7.35 22.92
CA GLU A 248 -6.83 -8.23 23.93
C GLU A 248 -6.01 -9.37 23.31
N GLN A 249 -6.20 -9.66 22.02
CA GLN A 249 -5.45 -10.66 21.26
C GLN A 249 -4.32 -10.01 20.45
N GLY A 250 -3.91 -8.78 20.79
CA GLY A 250 -2.81 -8.08 20.13
C GLY A 250 -3.18 -7.40 18.80
N ILE A 251 -4.46 -7.25 18.49
CA ILE A 251 -4.91 -6.57 17.27
C ILE A 251 -5.20 -5.09 17.55
N ARG A 252 -4.41 -4.19 16.98
CA ARG A 252 -4.72 -2.75 16.96
C ARG A 252 -5.41 -2.43 15.64
N ALA A 253 -6.72 -2.17 15.69
CA ALA A 253 -7.48 -1.71 14.52
C ALA A 253 -7.90 -0.25 14.68
N GLU A 254 -7.75 0.55 13.63
CA GLU A 254 -8.25 1.93 13.54
C GLU A 254 -9.05 2.11 12.25
N PHE A 255 -10.14 2.86 12.33
CA PHE A 255 -10.90 3.32 11.17
C PHE A 255 -10.86 4.84 11.08
N CYS A 256 -10.54 5.37 9.90
CA CYS A 256 -10.50 6.80 9.63
C CYS A 256 -11.37 7.14 8.42
N GLU A 257 -12.39 7.94 8.63
CA GLU A 257 -13.16 8.56 7.55
C GLU A 257 -12.66 9.98 7.33
N PHE A 258 -12.26 10.32 6.11
CA PHE A 258 -11.71 11.63 5.77
C PHE A 258 -12.79 12.54 5.20
N SER A 259 -13.12 13.59 5.96
CA SER A 259 -14.18 14.53 5.56
C SER A 259 -13.82 15.29 4.28
N GLY A 260 -14.80 15.45 3.40
CA GLY A 260 -14.65 16.14 2.11
C GLY A 260 -13.87 15.36 1.05
N GLU A 261 -13.38 14.15 1.36
CA GLU A 261 -12.61 13.34 0.40
C GLU A 261 -13.48 12.31 -0.33
N GLY A 262 -13.20 12.11 -1.61
CA GLY A 262 -13.75 11.03 -2.43
C GLY A 262 -12.71 9.93 -2.70
N HIS A 263 -13.10 8.95 -3.53
CA HIS A 263 -12.32 7.72 -3.74
C HIS A 263 -10.87 7.94 -4.15
N ILE A 264 -10.55 8.94 -4.98
CA ILE A 264 -9.16 9.21 -5.39
C ILE A 264 -8.51 10.29 -4.53
N SER A 265 -9.26 11.31 -4.11
CA SER A 265 -8.70 12.43 -3.33
C SER A 265 -8.32 12.04 -1.90
N VAL A 266 -8.86 10.94 -1.37
CA VAL A 266 -8.45 10.38 -0.07
C VAL A 266 -6.98 9.91 -0.04
N LEU A 267 -6.38 9.55 -1.19
CA LEU A 267 -5.04 8.97 -1.24
C LEU A 267 -3.96 9.87 -0.60
N PRO A 268 -3.77 11.14 -0.99
CA PRO A 268 -2.79 12.03 -0.37
C PRO A 268 -2.95 12.21 1.14
N VAL A 269 -4.18 12.37 1.64
CA VAL A 269 -4.41 12.57 3.08
C VAL A 269 -4.16 11.28 3.86
N LEU A 270 -4.53 10.14 3.28
CA LEU A 270 -4.27 8.83 3.85
C LEU A 270 -2.76 8.54 3.93
N VAL A 271 -1.95 8.94 2.95
CA VAL A 271 -0.48 8.77 2.99
C VAL A 271 0.09 9.33 4.29
N SER A 272 -0.27 10.56 4.65
CA SER A 272 0.27 11.17 5.88
C SER A 272 -0.23 10.49 7.15
N ARG A 273 -1.50 10.05 7.18
CA ARG A 273 -2.04 9.28 8.31
C ARG A 273 -1.36 7.92 8.45
N ALA A 274 -1.10 7.25 7.32
CA ALA A 274 -0.44 5.96 7.24
C ALA A 274 1.00 6.02 7.76
N LEU A 275 1.76 7.06 7.40
CA LEU A 275 3.12 7.26 7.91
C LEU A 275 3.14 7.38 9.43
N ARG A 276 2.27 8.21 10.03
CA ARG A 276 2.18 8.32 11.50
C ARG A 276 1.76 7.03 12.18
N PHE A 277 0.88 6.25 11.54
CA PHE A 277 0.42 4.97 12.06
C PHE A 277 1.52 3.89 12.03
N ALA A 278 2.26 3.77 10.92
CA ALA A 278 3.26 2.72 10.73
C ALA A 278 4.65 3.07 11.31
N LEU A 279 5.02 4.35 11.28
CA LEU A 279 6.39 4.82 11.50
C LEU A 279 6.57 5.62 12.79
N HIS A 280 5.72 5.40 13.78
CA HIS A 280 5.90 6.04 15.09
C HIS A 280 7.26 5.65 15.72
N PRO A 281 8.00 6.58 16.36
CA PRO A 281 9.30 6.28 16.99
C PRO A 281 9.25 5.13 17.99
N ASP A 282 8.22 5.11 18.84
CA ASP A 282 8.03 4.09 19.88
C ASP A 282 7.46 2.76 19.34
N GLY A 283 7.33 2.64 18.02
CA GLY A 283 6.79 1.48 17.33
C GLY A 283 5.30 1.61 17.01
N PRO A 284 4.80 0.75 16.11
CA PRO A 284 3.43 0.84 15.59
C PRO A 284 2.36 0.36 16.57
N HIS A 285 2.73 -0.10 17.78
CA HIS A 285 1.82 -0.75 18.73
C HIS A 285 1.27 0.16 19.84
N LEU A 286 1.72 1.41 19.93
CA LEU A 286 1.23 2.31 20.97
C LEU A 286 0.02 3.12 20.47
N SER A 287 -1.08 2.99 21.20
CA SER A 287 -2.20 3.92 21.18
C SER A 287 -1.67 5.33 21.40
N MET A 288 -1.95 6.27 20.48
CA MET A 288 -1.85 7.68 20.86
C MET A 288 -2.95 7.92 21.88
N GLY A 289 -2.55 8.08 23.14
CA GLY A 289 -3.42 8.62 24.19
C GLY A 289 -3.71 10.09 23.96
#